data_AF-A0A969PA97-F1
#
_entry.id   AF-A0A969PA97-F1
#
_cell.length_a   1.000
_cell.length_b   1.000
_cell.length_c   1.000
_cell.angle_alpha   90.00
_cell.angle_beta   90.00
_cell.angle_gamma   90.00
#
_symmetry.space_group_name_H-M   'P 1'
#
loop_
_entity.id
_entity.type
_entity.pdbx_description
1 polymer ?
#
loop_
_entity_poly.entity_id
_entity_poly.type
_entity_poly.pdbx_seq_one_letter_code
_entity_poly.pdbx_strand_id
1 'polypeptide(L)'
;MVMILEPVGHDLFRIRHYNRTSGHFDGAEEVVYVPPVVADKNGVFPSSTHQIERSPFNTTGWYIYGAMDAQNRFVVQAIAPRLLFALQPDDIIRGQAATLNYINHDYWKNIADQKGSIKRVLLLPESGGEEDGEDGDEGDEGR
;
A
#
# COMPACT_ATOMS: atom_id res chain seq x y z
N MET A 1 4.68 8.41 9.44
CA MET A 1 5.08 8.11 8.03
C MET A 1 6.25 8.98 7.68
N VAL A 2 7.06 8.52 6.73
CA VAL A 2 8.33 9.16 6.38
C VAL A 2 8.46 9.29 4.87
N MET A 3 9.25 10.25 4.42
CA MET A 3 9.74 10.35 3.05
C MET A 3 11.23 10.00 3.05
N ILE A 4 11.68 9.19 2.09
CA ILE A 4 13.09 8.86 1.95
C ILE A 4 13.73 9.92 1.06
N LEU A 5 14.71 10.66 1.57
CA LEU A 5 15.31 11.78 0.86
C LEU A 5 16.44 11.31 -0.05
N GLU A 6 17.43 10.66 0.55
CA GLU A 6 18.65 10.26 -0.14
C GLU A 6 19.36 9.11 0.59
N PRO A 7 20.11 8.27 -0.14
CA PRO A 7 21.06 7.35 0.48
C PRO A 7 22.22 8.15 1.07
N VAL A 8 22.64 7.80 2.28
CA VAL A 8 23.84 8.37 2.93
C VAL A 8 25.03 7.38 2.95
N GLY A 9 24.85 6.22 2.31
CA GLY A 9 25.85 5.14 2.18
C GLY A 9 25.65 4.02 3.20
N HIS A 10 26.24 2.85 2.93
CA HIS A 10 26.16 1.66 3.83
C HIS A 10 24.72 1.27 4.22
N ASP A 11 23.81 1.30 3.25
CA ASP A 11 22.38 1.04 3.40
C ASP A 11 21.68 1.94 4.43
N LEU A 12 22.27 3.10 4.73
CA LEU A 12 21.65 4.14 5.52
C LEU A 12 20.94 5.13 4.59
N PHE A 13 19.79 5.61 5.05
CA PHE A 13 18.98 6.58 4.34
C PHE A 13 18.62 7.74 5.24
N ARG A 14 18.74 8.96 4.71
CA ARG A 14 18.16 10.14 5.33
C ARG A 14 16.66 10.13 5.03
N ILE A 15 15.87 10.23 6.09
CA ILE A 15 14.42 10.33 6.01
C ILE A 15 13.95 11.65 6.59
N ARG A 16 12.73 12.04 6.20
CA ARG A 16 12.02 13.14 6.82
C ARG A 16 10.65 12.69 7.30
N HIS A 17 10.34 13.02 8.53
CA HIS A 17 9.07 12.67 9.16
C HIS A 17 7.94 13.55 8.63
N TYR A 18 6.77 12.94 8.48
CA TYR A 18 5.55 13.68 8.21
C TYR A 18 5.14 14.51 9.43
N ASN A 19 4.82 15.77 9.19
CA ASN A 19 4.32 16.69 10.18
C ASN A 19 2.80 16.77 10.08
N ARG A 20 2.11 16.37 11.17
CA ARG A 20 0.65 16.38 11.23
C ARG A 20 0.06 17.79 11.25
N THR A 21 0.81 18.79 11.70
CA THR A 21 0.35 20.17 11.78
C THR A 21 0.35 20.85 10.41
N SER A 22 1.43 20.68 9.63
CA SER A 22 1.53 21.27 8.28
C SER A 22 0.90 20.39 7.21
N GLY A 23 0.78 19.09 7.45
CA GLY A 23 0.32 18.12 6.45
C GLY A 23 1.39 17.75 5.42
N HIS A 24 2.65 18.07 5.65
CA HIS A 24 3.75 17.87 4.71
C HIS A 24 4.91 17.06 5.33
N PHE A 25 5.84 16.61 4.49
CA PHE A 25 7.12 16.07 4.93
C PHE A 25 8.10 17.22 5.19
N ASP A 26 7.84 17.97 6.26
CA ASP A 26 8.69 19.06 6.77
C ASP A 26 9.01 18.90 8.27
N GLY A 27 8.79 17.69 8.80
CA GLY A 27 9.13 17.33 10.17
C GLY A 27 10.62 17.06 10.36
N ALA A 28 10.95 16.47 11.51
CA ALA A 28 12.32 16.11 11.84
C ALA A 28 12.96 15.18 10.79
N GLU A 29 14.26 15.33 10.58
CA GLU A 29 15.06 14.40 9.79
C GLU A 29 15.77 13.39 10.68
N GLU A 30 15.92 12.18 10.17
CA GLU A 30 16.59 11.08 10.85
C GLU A 30 17.36 10.23 9.85
N VAL A 31 18.40 9.54 10.30
CA VAL A 31 19.10 8.54 9.49
C VAL A 31 18.71 7.16 9.98
N VAL A 32 18.16 6.36 9.09
CA VAL A 32 17.72 4.98 9.37
C VAL A 32 18.55 3.98 8.59
N TYR A 33 18.79 2.81 9.16
CA TYR A 33 19.43 1.69 8.49
C TYR A 33 18.38 0.80 7.83
N VAL A 34 18.49 0.59 6.53
CA VAL A 34 17.60 -0.27 5.75
C VAL A 34 18.42 -1.47 5.25
N PRO A 35 18.43 -2.59 5.98
CA PRO A 35 19.24 -3.75 5.63
C PRO A 35 19.00 -4.21 4.18
N PRO A 36 20.04 -4.68 3.47
CA PRO A 36 19.88 -5.22 2.14
C PRO A 36 19.01 -6.47 2.19
N VAL A 37 18.14 -6.62 1.18
CA VAL A 37 17.32 -7.83 1.03
C VAL A 37 18.22 -8.99 0.65
N VAL A 38 18.13 -10.11 1.38
CA VAL A 38 18.90 -11.32 1.09
C VAL A 38 18.11 -12.18 0.10
N ALA A 39 18.80 -12.72 -0.90
CA ALA A 39 18.20 -13.64 -1.87
C ALA A 39 17.77 -14.96 -1.20
N ASP A 40 16.73 -15.59 -1.73
CA ASP A 40 16.35 -16.93 -1.34
C ASP A 40 17.37 -17.98 -1.82
N LYS A 41 17.11 -19.26 -1.51
CA LYS A 41 17.97 -20.39 -1.90
C LYS A 41 18.17 -20.54 -3.42
N ASN A 42 17.32 -19.92 -4.23
CA ASN A 42 17.37 -19.93 -5.70
C ASN A 42 18.03 -18.67 -6.27
N GLY A 43 18.53 -17.77 -5.41
CA GLY A 43 19.09 -16.48 -5.84
C GLY A 43 18.03 -15.42 -6.17
N VAL A 44 16.76 -15.65 -5.81
CA VAL A 44 15.66 -14.72 -6.09
C VAL A 44 15.52 -13.74 -4.91
N PHE A 45 15.58 -12.45 -5.22
CA PHE A 45 15.31 -11.41 -4.24
C PHE A 45 13.78 -11.20 -4.13
N PRO A 46 13.17 -11.43 -2.96
CA PRO A 46 11.72 -11.28 -2.79
C PRO A 46 11.25 -9.82 -2.89
N SER A 47 12.15 -8.86 -2.67
CA SER A 47 11.92 -7.43 -2.81
C SER A 47 13.24 -6.70 -3.07
N SER A 48 13.17 -5.41 -3.38
CA SER A 48 14.35 -4.56 -3.53
C SER A 48 14.07 -3.18 -2.94
N THR A 49 15.01 -2.69 -2.13
CA THR A 49 15.07 -1.31 -1.62
C THR A 49 15.99 -0.43 -2.47
N HIS A 50 16.52 -0.96 -3.57
CA HIS A 50 17.36 -0.22 -4.49
C HIS A 50 16.62 0.99 -5.08
N GLN A 51 17.21 2.17 -5.00
CA GLN A 51 16.64 3.43 -5.51
C GLN A 51 15.24 3.74 -4.93
N ILE A 52 14.97 3.32 -3.69
CA ILE A 52 13.66 3.55 -3.06
C ILE A 52 13.32 5.03 -2.93
N GLU A 53 14.32 5.92 -2.83
CA GLU A 53 14.16 7.38 -2.85
C GLU A 53 13.62 7.90 -4.19
N ARG A 54 13.84 7.15 -5.28
CA ARG A 54 13.34 7.46 -6.63
C ARG A 54 12.03 6.75 -6.96
N SER A 55 11.49 5.95 -6.03
CA SER A 55 10.22 5.28 -6.22
C SER A 55 9.11 6.31 -6.49
N PRO A 56 8.21 6.06 -7.45
CA PRO A 56 7.05 6.94 -7.68
C PRO A 56 6.15 7.07 -6.45
N PHE A 57 6.21 6.11 -5.51
CA PHE A 57 5.42 6.11 -4.28
C PHE A 57 6.02 6.95 -3.15
N ASN A 58 7.27 7.42 -3.30
CA ASN A 58 7.98 8.17 -2.26
C ASN A 58 7.28 9.50 -1.91
N THR A 59 6.58 10.10 -2.89
CA THR A 59 5.77 11.31 -2.71
C THR A 59 4.58 11.10 -1.76
N THR A 60 4.03 9.89 -1.73
CA THR A 60 2.95 9.50 -0.80
C THR A 60 3.48 9.14 0.59
N GLY A 61 4.78 8.89 0.68
CA GLY A 61 5.48 8.46 1.88
C GLY A 61 5.39 6.96 2.17
N TRP A 62 6.10 6.58 3.23
CA TRP A 62 6.31 5.21 3.64
C TRP A 62 5.93 5.01 5.11
N TYR A 63 5.42 3.83 5.42
CA TYR A 63 5.44 3.29 6.77
C TYR A 63 6.70 2.46 6.92
N ILE A 64 7.52 2.79 7.91
CA ILE A 64 8.68 2.01 8.32
C ILE A 64 8.47 1.49 9.73
N TYR A 65 8.85 0.24 9.95
CA TYR A 65 8.80 -0.42 11.25
C TYR A 65 10.16 -1.03 11.53
N GLY A 66 10.57 -1.00 12.79
CA GLY A 66 11.92 -1.36 13.16
C GLY A 66 12.20 -1.16 14.63
N ALA A 67 13.46 -1.35 15.01
CA ALA A 67 13.93 -1.20 16.37
C ALA A 67 15.34 -0.58 16.38
N MET A 68 15.73 0.00 17.51
CA MET A 68 17.10 0.45 17.70
C MET A 68 18.04 -0.75 17.84
N ASP A 69 19.20 -0.72 17.17
CA ASP A 69 20.28 -1.67 17.40
C ASP A 69 21.12 -1.31 18.64
N ALA A 70 22.11 -2.15 18.95
CA ALA A 70 23.04 -1.92 20.06
C ALA A 70 23.94 -0.68 19.87
N GLN A 71 23.98 -0.12 18.67
CA GLN A 71 24.68 1.13 18.34
C GLN A 71 23.72 2.33 18.31
N ASN A 72 22.49 2.16 18.81
CA ASN A 72 21.44 3.18 18.86
C ASN A 72 21.06 3.73 17.47
N ARG A 73 21.07 2.87 16.45
CA ARG A 73 20.57 3.17 15.09
C ARG A 73 19.23 2.51 14.87
N PHE A 74 18.27 3.21 14.29
CA PHE A 74 16.99 2.63 13.94
C PHE A 74 17.15 1.70 12.73
N VAL A 75 16.92 0.40 12.93
CA VAL A 75 17.01 -0.63 11.90
C VAL A 75 15.61 -0.95 11.39
N VAL A 76 15.38 -0.67 10.10
CA VAL A 76 14.14 -0.98 9.40
C VAL A 76 14.03 -2.49 9.20
N GLN A 77 12.94 -3.06 9.67
CA GLN A 77 12.59 -4.48 9.52
C GLN A 77 11.44 -4.69 8.53
N ALA A 78 10.56 -3.69 8.40
CA ALA A 78 9.50 -3.69 7.41
C ALA A 78 9.27 -2.30 6.86
N ILE A 79 8.94 -2.23 5.56
CA ILE A 79 8.63 -1.01 4.85
C ILE A 79 7.47 -1.23 3.89
N ALA A 80 6.53 -0.30 3.84
CA ALA A 80 5.42 -0.35 2.91
C ALA A 80 5.04 1.06 2.44
N PRO A 81 4.71 1.24 1.15
CA PRO A 81 4.28 2.53 0.62
C PRO A 81 2.91 2.86 1.20
N ARG A 82 2.71 4.12 1.64
CA ARG A 82 1.43 4.57 2.21
C ARG A 82 0.27 4.33 1.25
N LEU A 83 0.51 4.52 -0.05
CA LEU A 83 -0.49 4.35 -1.09
C LEU A 83 -1.18 2.98 -1.05
N LEU A 84 -0.47 1.91 -0.64
CA LEU A 84 -1.02 0.56 -0.53
C LEU A 84 -2.21 0.48 0.45
N PHE A 85 -2.25 1.34 1.46
CA PHE A 85 -3.28 1.35 2.51
C PHE A 85 -4.35 2.43 2.30
N ALA A 86 -4.31 3.16 1.17
CA ALA A 86 -5.31 4.17 0.88
C ALA A 86 -6.62 3.52 0.42
N LEU A 87 -7.73 3.89 1.07
CA LEU A 87 -9.07 3.29 0.90
C LEU A 87 -9.71 3.53 -0.47
N GLN A 88 -9.26 4.53 -1.23
CA GLN A 88 -9.81 4.82 -2.54
C GLN A 88 -9.23 3.82 -3.57
N PRO A 89 -10.03 2.93 -4.16
CA PRO A 89 -9.54 2.00 -5.18
C PRO A 89 -9.19 2.74 -6.47
N ASP A 90 -8.27 2.16 -7.25
CA ASP A 90 -7.94 2.61 -8.61
C ASP A 90 -9.01 2.12 -9.61
N ASP A 91 -9.57 0.92 -9.38
CA ASP A 91 -10.62 0.31 -10.21
C ASP A 91 -11.69 -0.37 -9.33
N ILE A 92 -12.92 -0.45 -9.83
CA ILE A 92 -14.00 -1.22 -9.19
C ILE A 92 -14.60 -2.22 -10.18
N ILE A 93 -14.59 -3.50 -9.84
CA ILE A 93 -15.13 -4.58 -10.67
C ILE A 93 -16.35 -5.18 -9.95
N ARG A 94 -17.47 -5.26 -10.66
CA ARG A 94 -18.77 -5.72 -10.13
C ARG A 94 -19.21 -7.03 -10.79
N GLY A 95 -19.91 -7.85 -10.02
CA GLY A 95 -20.50 -9.10 -10.44
C GLY A 95 -19.57 -10.29 -10.25
N GLN A 96 -20.15 -11.41 -9.84
CA GLN A 96 -19.43 -12.64 -9.50
C GLN A 96 -18.54 -13.15 -10.65
N ALA A 97 -19.04 -13.19 -11.88
CA ALA A 97 -18.28 -13.67 -13.02
C ALA A 97 -17.06 -12.77 -13.34
N ALA A 98 -17.24 -11.44 -13.30
CA ALA A 98 -16.18 -10.49 -13.61
C ALA A 98 -15.09 -10.47 -12.52
N THR A 99 -15.49 -10.53 -11.25
CA THR A 99 -14.55 -10.59 -10.12
C THR A 99 -13.72 -11.87 -10.13
N LEU A 100 -14.34 -13.02 -10.40
CA LEU A 100 -13.62 -14.29 -10.57
C LEU A 100 -12.70 -14.28 -11.80
N ASN A 101 -13.15 -13.73 -12.93
CA ASN A 101 -12.30 -13.61 -14.11
C ASN A 101 -11.07 -12.73 -13.84
N TYR A 102 -11.26 -11.65 -13.09
CA TYR A 102 -10.16 -10.75 -12.73
C TYR A 102 -9.08 -11.46 -11.90
N ILE A 103 -9.49 -12.17 -10.84
CA ILE A 103 -8.56 -12.90 -9.96
C ILE A 103 -7.80 -13.99 -10.73
N ASN A 104 -8.52 -14.75 -11.56
CA ASN A 104 -7.96 -15.93 -12.22
C ASN A 104 -7.15 -15.62 -13.49
N HIS A 105 -7.47 -14.52 -14.18
CA HIS A 105 -6.85 -14.21 -15.47
C HIS A 105 -6.31 -12.79 -15.54
N ASP A 106 -7.16 -11.77 -15.37
CA ASP A 106 -6.78 -10.40 -15.74
C ASP A 106 -5.69 -9.82 -14.84
N TYR A 107 -5.66 -10.19 -13.56
CA TYR A 107 -4.61 -9.78 -12.62
C TYR A 107 -3.23 -10.30 -13.03
N TRP A 108 -3.16 -11.50 -13.62
CA TRP A 108 -1.90 -12.15 -13.98
C TRP A 108 -1.39 -11.77 -15.37
N LYS A 109 -2.22 -11.11 -16.19
CA LYS A 109 -1.83 -10.67 -17.53
C LYS A 109 -0.72 -9.61 -17.44
N ASN A 110 0.37 -9.84 -18.17
CA ASN A 110 1.50 -8.92 -18.28
C ASN A 110 2.14 -8.55 -16.92
N ILE A 111 2.16 -9.49 -15.96
CA ILE A 111 2.70 -9.26 -14.60
C ILE A 111 4.17 -8.78 -14.62
N ALA A 112 4.95 -9.17 -15.64
CA ALA A 112 6.33 -8.74 -15.81
C ALA A 112 6.43 -7.22 -16.04
N ASP A 113 5.52 -6.64 -16.83
CA ASP A 113 5.49 -5.20 -17.15
C ASP A 113 4.97 -4.37 -15.96
N GLN A 114 4.23 -5.00 -15.04
CA GLN A 114 3.68 -4.37 -13.85
C GLN A 114 4.63 -4.41 -12.63
N LYS A 115 5.86 -4.91 -12.79
CA LYS A 115 6.83 -5.01 -11.71
C LYS A 115 7.14 -3.63 -11.11
N GLY A 116 7.00 -3.51 -9.79
CA GLY A 116 7.22 -2.25 -9.08
C GLY A 116 6.06 -1.25 -9.16
N SER A 117 4.91 -1.67 -9.69
CA SER A 117 3.66 -0.91 -9.63
C SER A 117 2.76 -1.38 -8.48
N ILE A 118 1.76 -0.58 -8.13
CA ILE A 118 0.73 -0.89 -7.14
C ILE A 118 -0.62 -0.73 -7.83
N LYS A 119 -1.52 -1.69 -7.64
CA LYS A 119 -2.89 -1.62 -8.11
C LYS A 119 -3.84 -1.97 -6.97
N ARG A 120 -4.82 -1.10 -6.71
CA ARG A 120 -5.85 -1.29 -5.69
C ARG A 120 -7.18 -1.48 -6.40
N VAL A 121 -7.72 -2.69 -6.36
CA VAL A 121 -8.97 -3.02 -7.05
C VAL A 121 -10.00 -3.46 -6.03
N LEU A 122 -11.17 -2.82 -6.06
CA LEU A 122 -12.31 -3.23 -5.27
C LEU A 122 -13.15 -4.23 -6.07
N LEU A 123 -13.31 -5.44 -5.53
CA LEU A 123 -14.12 -6.50 -6.11
C LEU A 123 -15.46 -6.59 -5.35
N LEU A 124 -16.56 -6.44 -6.08
CA LEU A 124 -17.93 -6.51 -5.54
C LEU A 124 -18.64 -7.68 -6.24
N PRO A 125 -18.53 -8.91 -5.71
CA PRO A 125 -19.09 -10.10 -6.36
C PRO A 125 -20.62 -10.14 -6.30
N GLU A 126 -21.21 -9.49 -5.30
CA GLU A 126 -22.65 -9.36 -5.15
C GLU A 126 -23.16 -8.30 -6.13
N SER A 127 -24.17 -8.66 -6.91
CA SER A 127 -25.03 -7.69 -7.57
C SER A 127 -25.75 -6.98 -6.43
N GLY A 128 -25.46 -5.70 -6.19
CA GLY A 128 -26.21 -4.94 -5.18
C GLY A 128 -27.69 -5.12 -5.45
N GLY A 129 -28.40 -5.76 -4.51
CA GLY A 129 -29.84 -5.59 -4.45
C GLY A 129 -30.06 -4.11 -4.19
N GLU A 130 -30.75 -3.44 -5.12
CA GLU A 130 -31.54 -2.28 -4.73
C GLU A 130 -32.48 -2.80 -3.66
N GLU A 131 -32.24 -2.44 -2.40
CA GLU A 131 -33.30 -2.45 -1.39
C GLU A 131 -34.29 -1.39 -1.84
N ASP A 132 -35.22 -1.78 -2.71
CA ASP A 132 -36.50 -1.11 -2.83
C ASP A 132 -37.13 -1.19 -1.44
N GLY A 133 -37.17 -0.06 -0.76
CA GLY A 133 -37.98 0.09 0.45
C GLY A 133 -39.43 -0.13 0.08
N GLU A 134 -39.92 -1.35 0.25
CA GLU A 134 -41.34 -1.62 0.41
C GLU A 134 -41.80 -0.90 1.69
N ASP A 135 -42.31 0.31 1.52
CA ASP A 135 -43.24 0.93 2.47
C ASP A 135 -44.43 -0.03 2.62
N GLY A 136 -44.38 -0.84 3.66
CA GLY A 136 -45.54 -1.60 4.13
C GLY A 136 -46.57 -0.63 4.67
N ASP A 137 -47.62 -0.36 3.88
CA ASP A 137 -48.86 0.20 4.41
C ASP A 137 -49.76 -0.96 4.83
N GLU A 138 -49.87 -1.11 6.16
CA GLU A 138 -50.75 -2.04 6.85
C GLU A 138 -52.21 -1.83 6.45
N GLY A 139 -52.91 -2.94 6.24
CA GLY A 139 -54.35 -2.93 5.98
C GLY A 139 -55.14 -2.31 7.13
N ASP A 140 -55.98 -1.33 6.81
CA ASP A 140 -57.07 -0.87 7.65
C ASP A 140 -58.35 -1.64 7.31
N GLU A 141 -58.62 -2.71 8.05
CA GLU A 141 -59.98 -3.24 8.22
C GLU A 141 -60.48 -2.85 9.62
N GLY A 142 -61.44 -1.92 9.71
CA GLY A 142 -62.27 -1.81 10.92
C GLY A 142 -63.12 -0.56 11.11
N ARG A 143 -64.26 -0.47 10.42
CA ARG A 143 -65.64 -0.49 11.02
C ARG A 143 -66.70 0.12 10.10
#